data_AF-A0A924LLV1-F1
#
_entry.id   AF-A0A924LLV1-F1
#
_cell.length_a   1.000
_cell.length_b   1.000
_cell.length_c   1.000
_cell.angle_alpha   90.00
_cell.angle_beta   90.00
_cell.angle_gamma   90.00
#
_symmetry.space_group_name_H-M   'P 1'
#
loop_
_entity.id
_entity.type
_entity.pdbx_description
1 polymer ?
#
loop_
_entity_poly.entity_id
_entity_poly.type
_entity_poly.pdbx_seq_one_letter_code
_entity_poly.pdbx_strand_id
1 'polypeptide(L)'
;QDFPGRYTGDTVWVQRDQDRSNDSVSPVIIGGNDWASAWAVDAQGRNPYATIPGGPRQRVLAYRFGVNLVMYALTGNYKGDQVHVPAILERLGQ
;
A
#
# COMPACT_ATOMS: atom_id res chain seq x y z
N GLN A 1 0.32 14.36 -5.62
CA GLN A 1 1.07 14.01 -4.41
C GLN A 1 2.19 13.07 -4.83
N ASP A 2 3.41 13.24 -4.32
CA ASP A 2 4.55 12.38 -4.69
C ASP A 2 4.68 11.19 -3.72
N PHE A 3 5.12 10.04 -4.24
CA PHE A 3 5.27 8.78 -3.52
C PHE A 3 6.72 8.26 -3.66
N PRO A 4 7.70 8.95 -3.06
CA PRO A 4 9.10 8.65 -3.29
C PRO A 4 9.49 7.28 -2.74
N GLY A 5 10.39 6.61 -3.46
CA GLY A 5 11.07 5.38 -3.07
C GLY A 5 12.58 5.62 -3.10
N ARG A 6 13.32 4.72 -3.73
CA ARG A 6 14.73 4.97 -4.04
C ARG A 6 14.86 6.15 -4.99
N TYR A 7 13.95 6.28 -5.94
CA TYR A 7 13.83 7.43 -6.85
C TYR A 7 12.61 8.29 -6.47
N THR A 8 12.47 9.44 -7.13
CA THR A 8 11.36 10.38 -6.93
C THR A 8 10.93 10.97 -8.27
N GLY A 9 9.66 11.36 -8.39
CA GLY A 9 9.14 12.00 -9.60
C GLY A 9 8.55 11.04 -10.63
N ASP A 10 8.64 9.72 -10.44
CA ASP A 10 7.94 8.78 -11.32
C ASP A 10 6.44 8.73 -11.04
N THR A 11 5.69 8.35 -12.07
CA THR A 11 4.24 8.18 -12.00
C THR A 11 3.88 6.91 -11.23
N VAL A 12 2.82 7.00 -10.43
CA VAL A 12 2.17 5.84 -9.80
C VAL A 12 0.84 5.59 -10.49
N TRP A 13 0.65 4.38 -11.00
CA TRP A 13 -0.59 3.91 -11.57
C TRP A 13 -1.36 3.08 -10.55
N VAL A 14 -2.65 3.37 -10.42
CA VAL A 14 -3.55 2.67 -9.52
C VAL A 14 -4.74 2.21 -10.36
N GLN A 15 -4.97 0.89 -10.41
CA GLN A 15 -6.15 0.37 -11.09
C GLN A 15 -7.40 0.88 -10.39
N ARG A 16 -8.35 1.42 -11.17
CA ARG A 16 -9.69 1.73 -10.67
C ARG A 16 -10.64 0.66 -11.17
N ASP A 17 -11.13 -0.16 -10.27
CA ASP A 17 -12.25 -1.05 -10.59
C ASP A 17 -13.53 -0.22 -10.78
N GLN A 18 -14.27 -0.52 -11.84
CA GLN A 18 -15.66 -0.09 -12.01
C GLN A 18 -16.64 -1.09 -11.38
N ASP A 19 -16.18 -2.32 -11.09
CA ASP A 19 -16.99 -3.38 -10.50
C ASP A 19 -16.82 -3.42 -8.98
N ARG A 20 -17.96 -3.34 -8.28
CA ARG A 20 -18.06 -3.21 -6.80
C ARG A 20 -17.75 -4.52 -6.05
N SER A 21 -17.26 -5.56 -6.73
CA SER A 21 -16.98 -6.86 -6.10
C SER A 21 -15.71 -6.84 -5.24
N ASN A 22 -14.75 -5.98 -5.57
CA ASN A 22 -13.62 -5.65 -4.71
C ASN A 22 -13.98 -4.40 -3.90
N ASP A 23 -14.30 -4.57 -2.62
CA ASP A 23 -14.76 -3.55 -1.67
C ASP A 23 -13.80 -2.35 -1.54
N SER A 24 -13.79 -1.48 -2.54
CA SER A 24 -13.07 -0.19 -2.57
C SER A 24 -11.52 -0.25 -2.53
N VAL A 25 -10.91 -1.44 -2.61
CA VAL A 25 -9.46 -1.62 -2.71
C VAL A 25 -9.05 -1.82 -4.16
N SER A 26 -8.03 -1.08 -4.60
CA SER A 26 -7.40 -1.26 -5.90
C SER A 26 -6.63 -2.58 -5.92
N PRO A 27 -6.93 -3.49 -6.86
CA PRO A 27 -6.26 -4.79 -6.91
C PRO A 27 -4.79 -4.69 -7.36
N VAL A 28 -4.41 -3.58 -8.03
CA VAL A 28 -3.06 -3.42 -8.60
C VAL A 28 -2.60 -1.96 -8.47
N ILE A 29 -1.41 -1.79 -7.88
CA ILE A 29 -0.67 -0.51 -7.80
C ILE A 29 0.72 -0.73 -8.37
N ILE A 30 1.15 0.13 -9.30
CA ILE A 30 2.45 0.06 -9.99
C ILE A 30 3.13 1.42 -9.89
N GLY A 31 4.44 1.45 -9.63
CA GLY A 31 5.22 2.69 -9.70
C GLY A 31 6.70 2.47 -9.97
N GLY A 32 7.35 3.49 -10.54
CA GLY A 32 8.75 3.47 -10.96
C GLY A 32 9.78 3.81 -9.87
N ASN A 33 9.34 4.28 -8.71
CA ASN A 33 10.23 4.84 -7.69
C ASN A 33 11.10 3.81 -6.93
N ASP A 34 11.07 2.52 -7.28
CA ASP A 34 11.87 1.43 -6.64
C ASP A 34 11.75 1.44 -5.10
N TRP A 35 10.54 1.25 -4.60
CA TRP A 35 10.27 1.22 -3.15
C TRP A 35 10.93 0.02 -2.46
N ALA A 36 11.04 -1.12 -3.15
CA ALA A 36 11.67 -2.31 -2.60
C ALA A 36 13.12 -2.04 -2.15
N SER A 37 13.92 -1.36 -2.98
CA SER A 37 15.28 -0.99 -2.60
C SER A 37 15.33 0.07 -1.50
N ALA A 38 14.31 0.94 -1.41
CA ALA A 38 14.22 1.92 -0.31
C ALA A 38 13.86 1.27 1.03
N TRP A 39 13.11 0.16 1.01
CA TRP A 39 12.70 -0.61 2.18
C TRP A 39 13.69 -1.70 2.58
N ALA A 40 14.61 -2.05 1.69
CA ALA A 40 15.57 -3.12 1.93
C ALA A 40 16.46 -2.81 3.15
N VAL A 41 16.72 -3.84 3.95
CA VAL A 41 17.61 -3.83 5.11
C VAL A 41 18.51 -5.06 5.01
N ASP A 42 19.82 -4.88 5.18
CA ASP A 42 20.80 -5.97 5.19
C ASP A 42 20.82 -6.72 6.54
N ALA A 43 21.60 -7.79 6.63
CA ALA A 43 21.72 -8.60 7.86
C ALA A 43 22.30 -7.82 9.06
N GLN A 44 22.91 -6.65 8.84
CA GLN A 44 23.45 -5.77 9.86
C GLN A 44 22.50 -4.61 10.21
N GLY A 45 21.28 -4.62 9.68
CA GLY A 45 20.29 -3.57 9.94
C GLY A 45 20.52 -2.28 9.15
N ARG A 46 21.39 -2.29 8.15
CA ARG A 46 21.72 -1.11 7.33
C ARG A 46 20.91 -1.10 6.06
N ASN A 47 20.67 0.09 5.52
CA ASN A 47 20.04 0.25 4.23
C ASN A 47 21.10 0.01 3.13
N PRO A 48 20.98 -1.04 2.29
CA PRO A 48 22.01 -1.38 1.30
C PRO A 48 21.98 -0.46 0.07
N TYR A 49 20.88 0.24 -0.19
CA TYR A 49 20.72 1.12 -1.34
C TYR A 49 20.46 2.55 -0.91
N ALA A 50 21.19 3.53 -1.45
CA ALA A 50 20.93 4.94 -1.23
C ALA A 50 19.67 5.41 -1.98
N THR A 51 18.92 6.33 -1.36
CA THR A 51 17.87 7.10 -2.05
C THR A 51 18.52 8.16 -2.95
N ILE A 52 17.85 8.55 -4.02
CA ILE A 52 18.30 9.48 -5.05
C ILE A 52 17.12 10.45 -5.33
N PRO A 53 17.30 11.78 -5.26
CA PRO A 53 18.56 12.51 -5.05
C PRO A 53 19.15 12.39 -3.62
N GLY A 54 18.41 11.81 -2.67
CA GLY A 54 18.94 11.41 -1.37
C GLY A 54 18.19 11.94 -0.16
N GLY A 55 18.80 11.76 1.00
CA GLY A 55 18.34 12.30 2.28
C GLY A 55 17.54 11.29 3.14
N PRO A 56 17.73 11.31 4.48
CA PRO A 56 16.95 10.48 5.40
C PRO A 56 15.44 10.67 5.27
N ARG A 57 15.00 11.90 4.95
CA ARG A 57 13.59 12.24 4.77
C ARG A 57 12.94 11.44 3.63
N GLN A 58 13.62 11.27 2.50
CA GLN A 58 13.08 10.52 1.37
C GLN A 58 12.81 9.07 1.77
N ARG A 59 13.74 8.44 2.50
CA ARG A 59 13.55 7.07 3.00
C ARG A 59 12.40 6.97 4.01
N VAL A 60 12.26 7.93 4.92
CA VAL A 60 11.12 7.97 5.84
C VAL A 60 9.79 8.05 5.08
N LEU A 61 9.72 8.84 4.01
CA LEU A 61 8.53 8.92 3.15
C LEU A 61 8.27 7.60 2.42
N ALA A 62 9.31 6.92 1.94
CA ALA A 62 9.18 5.59 1.34
C ALA A 62 8.60 4.58 2.34
N TYR A 63 9.07 4.57 3.59
CA TYR A 63 8.50 3.71 4.64
C TYR A 63 7.03 4.04 4.93
N ARG A 64 6.69 5.33 5.02
CA ARG A 64 5.29 5.77 5.23
C ARG A 64 4.38 5.31 4.08
N PHE A 65 4.88 5.38 2.84
CA PHE A 65 4.13 4.87 1.69
C PHE A 65 3.88 3.36 1.82
N GLY A 66 4.91 2.57 2.17
CA GLY A 66 4.77 1.13 2.38
C GLY A 66 3.77 0.78 3.49
N VAL A 67 3.83 1.46 4.65
CA VAL A 67 2.85 1.26 5.73
C VAL A 67 1.44 1.61 5.26
N ASN A 68 1.27 2.75 4.60
CA ASN A 68 -0.04 3.15 4.07
C ASN A 68 -0.57 2.16 3.02
N LEU A 69 0.31 1.62 2.18
CA LEU A 69 -0.04 0.63 1.16
C LEU A 69 -0.53 -0.67 1.80
N VAL A 70 0.19 -1.18 2.81
CA VAL A 70 -0.22 -2.37 3.58
C VAL A 70 -1.53 -2.13 4.31
N MET A 71 -1.67 -0.97 4.97
CA MET A 71 -2.93 -0.62 5.63
C MET A 71 -4.07 -0.54 4.63
N TYR A 72 -3.88 0.10 3.47
CA TYR A 72 -4.88 0.19 2.42
C TYR A 72 -5.32 -1.20 1.92
N ALA A 73 -4.36 -2.07 1.62
CA ALA A 73 -4.63 -3.41 1.12
C ALA A 73 -5.34 -4.30 2.16
N LEU A 74 -4.96 -4.21 3.44
CA LEU A 74 -5.47 -5.08 4.50
C LEU A 74 -6.73 -4.57 5.20
N THR A 75 -7.07 -3.29 5.03
CA THR A 75 -8.21 -2.68 5.76
C THR A 75 -9.31 -2.14 4.86
N GLY A 76 -9.15 -2.16 3.54
CA GLY A 76 -10.18 -1.58 2.68
C GLY A 76 -11.48 -2.38 2.60
N ASN A 77 -11.48 -3.67 2.95
CA ASN A 77 -12.71 -4.48 3.07
C ASN A 77 -13.51 -4.23 4.36
N TYR A 78 -12.97 -3.47 5.32
CA TYR A 78 -13.59 -3.31 6.65
C TYR A 78 -15.04 -2.79 6.61
N LYS A 79 -15.42 -2.05 5.55
CA LYS A 79 -16.80 -1.58 5.34
C LYS A 79 -17.66 -2.51 4.48
N GLY A 80 -17.07 -3.32 3.59
CA GLY A 80 -17.79 -4.33 2.82
C GLY A 80 -18.21 -5.52 3.68
N ASP A 81 -17.37 -5.90 4.65
CA ASP A 81 -17.68 -6.93 5.63
C ASP A 81 -18.91 -6.57 6.49
N GLN A 82 -19.13 -5.28 6.80
CA GLN A 82 -20.30 -4.81 7.57
C GLN A 82 -21.64 -4.99 6.82
N VAL A 83 -21.63 -4.94 5.48
CA VAL A 83 -22.84 -5.14 4.67
C VAL A 83 -23.33 -6.59 4.73
N HIS A 84 -22.43 -7.54 4.99
CA HIS A 84 -22.75 -8.96 5.08
C HIS A 84 -23.16 -9.43 6.49
N VAL A 85 -23.01 -8.58 7.52
CA VAL A 85 -23.35 -8.90 8.92
C VAL A 85 -24.82 -9.31 9.10
N PRO A 86 -25.83 -8.65 8.50
CA PRO A 86 -27.23 -9.06 8.64
C PRO A 86 -27.47 -10.50 8.16
N ALA A 87 -26.85 -10.89 7.04
CA ALA A 87 -26.97 -12.24 6.47
C ALA A 87 -26.28 -13.33 7.33
N ILE A 88 -25.25 -12.96 8.09
CA ILE A 88 -24.57 -13.87 9.04
C ILE A 88 -25.42 -14.07 10.30
N LEU A 89 -26.03 -13.00 10.82
CA LEU A 89 -26.92 -13.06 11.99
C LEU A 89 -28.19 -13.87 11.68
N GLU A 90 -28.73 -13.77 10.48
CA GLU A 90 -29.91 -14.53 10.03
C GLU A 90 -29.64 -16.04 9.95
N ARG A 91 -28.39 -16.44 9.69
CA ARG A 91 -27.95 -17.86 9.67
C ARG A 91 -27.60 -18.43 11.05
N LEU A 92 -27.27 -17.59 12.02
CA LEU A 92 -26.99 -18.01 13.41
C LEU A 92 -28.25 -18.05 14.29
N GLY A 93 -29.32 -17.38 13.86
CA GLY A 93 -30.64 -17.39 14.52
C GLY A 93 -31.57 -18.52 14.06
N GLN A 94 -31.13 -19.37 13.13
CA GLN A 94 -31.73 -20.67 12.79
C GLN A 94 -30.95 -21.79 13.47
#